data_AF-A0AAT9KXU1-F1
#
_entry.id   AF-A0AAT9KXU1-F1
#
_cell.length_a   1.000
_cell.length_b   1.000
_cell.length_c   1.000
_cell.angle_alpha   90.00
_cell.angle_beta   90.00
_cell.angle_gamma   90.00
#
_symmetry.space_group_name_H-M   'P 1'
#
loop_
_entity.id
_entity.type
_entity.pdbx_description
1 polymer ?
#
loop_
_entity_poly.entity_id
_entity_poly.type
_entity_poly.pdbx_seq_one_letter_code
_entity_poly.pdbx_strand_id
1 'polypeptide(L)'
;MRNAEARVTLGVTAAREGDLEQALIHGERALQGDRQSVPSLIMTSRELAAVMRQRYSEEPAAQDYLNHLQELGHEKPEFLPS
;
A
#
# COMPACT_ATOMS: atom_id res chain seq x y z
N MET A 1 7.30 -5.96 10.77
CA MET A 1 7.70 -5.20 9.57
C MET A 1 8.12 -6.10 8.42
N ARG A 2 9.11 -6.99 8.57
CA ARG A 2 9.68 -7.77 7.46
C ARG A 2 8.68 -8.47 6.52
N ASN A 3 7.58 -9.01 7.05
CA ASN A 3 6.57 -9.67 6.24
C ASN A 3 5.74 -8.69 5.39
N ALA A 4 5.41 -7.51 5.93
CA ALA A 4 4.70 -6.47 5.16
C ALA A 4 5.61 -5.86 4.09
N GLU A 5 6.88 -5.62 4.40
CA GLU A 5 7.87 -5.17 3.41
C GLU A 5 7.95 -6.14 2.22
N ALA A 6 8.11 -7.44 2.49
CA ALA A 6 8.16 -8.45 1.45
C ALA A 6 6.88 -8.48 0.61
N ARG A 7 5.71 -8.34 1.24
CA ARG A 7 4.42 -8.26 0.54
C ARG A 7 4.33 -7.01 -0.33
N VAL A 8 4.76 -5.85 0.15
CA VAL A 8 4.80 -4.64 -0.68
C VAL A 8 5.73 -4.82 -1.88
N THR A 9 6.91 -5.42 -1.70
CA THR A 9 7.82 -5.69 -2.82
C THR A 9 7.18 -6.61 -3.87
N LEU A 10 6.46 -7.66 -3.44
CA LEU A 10 5.72 -8.53 -4.35
C LEU A 10 4.63 -7.76 -5.09
N GLY A 11 3.88 -6.89 -4.38
CA GLY A 11 2.86 -6.05 -4.99
C GLY A 11 3.41 -5.06 -6.00
N VAL A 12 4.56 -4.43 -5.71
CA VAL A 12 5.26 -3.53 -6.65
C VAL A 12 5.69 -4.29 -7.91
N THR A 13 6.18 -5.52 -7.75
CA THR A 13 6.61 -6.35 -8.87
C THR A 13 5.41 -6.70 -9.77
N ALA A 14 4.32 -7.20 -9.18
CA ALA A 14 3.09 -7.51 -9.91
C ALA A 14 2.53 -6.28 -10.65
N ALA A 15 2.46 -5.12 -9.99
CA ALA A 15 1.98 -3.88 -10.59
C ALA A 15 2.86 -3.40 -11.76
N ARG A 16 4.17 -3.62 -11.69
CA ARG A 16 5.10 -3.31 -12.80
C ARG A 16 4.94 -4.28 -13.97
N GLU A 17 4.57 -5.53 -13.70
CA GLU A 17 4.30 -6.56 -14.71
C GLU A 17 2.92 -6.42 -15.37
N GLY A 18 2.05 -5.56 -14.85
CA GLY A 18 0.71 -5.36 -15.40
C GLY A 18 -0.40 -6.07 -14.61
N ASP A 19 -0.04 -6.86 -13.60
CA ASP A 19 -0.97 -7.63 -12.77
C ASP A 19 -1.47 -6.80 -11.58
N LEU A 20 -2.53 -6.01 -11.83
CA LEU A 20 -3.17 -5.17 -10.81
C LEU A 20 -3.78 -6.02 -9.69
N GLU A 21 -4.41 -7.14 -10.02
CA GLU A 21 -5.09 -7.98 -9.04
C GLU A 21 -4.11 -8.53 -8.00
N GLN A 22 -3.01 -9.13 -8.44
CA GLN A 22 -1.98 -9.63 -7.52
C GLN A 22 -1.34 -8.49 -6.73
N ALA A 23 -1.14 -7.33 -7.35
CA ALA A 23 -0.60 -6.18 -6.66
C ALA A 23 -1.48 -5.72 -5.49
N LEU A 24 -2.81 -5.69 -5.70
CA LEU A 24 -3.78 -5.37 -4.65
C LEU A 24 -3.82 -6.43 -3.55
N ILE A 25 -3.84 -7.71 -3.91
CA ILE A 25 -3.82 -8.82 -2.92
C ILE A 25 -2.59 -8.71 -2.01
N HIS A 26 -1.42 -8.45 -2.60
CA HIS A 26 -0.20 -8.27 -1.83
C HIS A 26 -0.21 -7.00 -0.98
N GLY A 27 -0.71 -5.88 -1.55
CA GLY A 27 -0.89 -4.62 -0.85
C GLY A 27 -1.77 -4.75 0.39
N GLU A 28 -2.99 -5.28 0.23
CA GLU A 28 -3.95 -5.47 1.32
C GLU A 28 -3.41 -6.39 2.42
N ARG A 29 -2.77 -7.50 2.04
CA ARG A 29 -2.12 -8.38 3.02
C ARG A 29 -0.99 -7.70 3.76
N ALA A 30 -0.31 -6.71 3.16
CA ALA A 30 0.69 -5.94 3.87
C ALA A 30 0.04 -5.08 4.96
N LEU A 31 -1.14 -4.52 4.69
CA LEU A 31 -1.89 -3.66 5.61
C LEU A 31 -2.52 -4.41 6.79
N GLN A 32 -2.92 -5.66 6.60
CA GLN A 32 -3.54 -6.52 7.62
C GLN A 32 -2.58 -7.06 8.70
N GLY A 33 -1.37 -6.52 8.84
CA GLY A 33 -0.39 -7.02 9.80
C GLY A 33 -0.69 -6.62 11.27
N ASP A 34 -1.13 -7.58 12.10
CA ASP A 34 -1.54 -7.41 13.52
C ASP A 34 -0.56 -6.66 14.45
N ARG A 35 0.72 -6.49 14.08
CA ARG A 35 1.76 -5.91 14.96
C ARG A 35 2.61 -4.85 14.27
N GLN A 36 1.99 -3.90 13.57
CA GLN A 36 2.73 -2.80 12.94
C GLN A 36 2.22 -1.43 13.36
N SER A 37 3.18 -0.54 13.60
CA SER A 37 2.92 0.89 13.67
C SER A 37 2.41 1.35 12.30
N VAL A 38 1.23 1.94 12.29
CA VAL A 38 0.61 2.55 11.09
C VAL A 38 1.56 3.46 10.30
N PRO A 39 2.43 4.29 10.92
CA PRO A 39 3.40 5.10 10.19
C PRO A 39 4.41 4.27 9.39
N SER A 40 4.92 3.18 9.99
CA SER A 40 5.84 2.28 9.32
C SER A 40 5.17 1.54 8.18
N LEU A 41 3.90 1.20 8.36
CA LEU A 41 3.08 0.58 7.32
C LEU A 41 2.88 1.52 6.13
N ILE A 42 2.51 2.78 6.38
CA ILE A 42 2.38 3.81 5.34
C ILE A 42 3.71 4.02 4.64
N MET A 43 4.80 4.19 5.40
CA MET A 43 6.14 4.36 4.83
C MET A 43 6.53 3.20 3.93
N THR A 44 6.22 1.96 4.33
CA THR A 44 6.51 0.76 3.54
C THR A 44 5.67 0.74 2.26
N SER A 45 4.37 1.03 2.35
CA SER A 45 3.43 0.97 1.22
C SER A 45 3.56 2.12 0.21
N ARG A 46 4.38 3.14 0.49
CA ARG A 46 4.57 4.32 -0.38
C ARG A 46 4.98 3.97 -1.81
N GLU A 47 5.87 2.98 -1.97
CA GLU A 47 6.34 2.59 -3.31
C GLU A 47 5.20 1.98 -4.12
N LEU A 48 4.43 1.06 -3.54
CA LEU A 48 3.26 0.47 -4.20
C LEU A 48 2.22 1.53 -4.54
N ALA A 49 1.94 2.45 -3.61
CA ALA A 49 1.03 3.57 -3.85
C ALA A 49 1.48 4.46 -5.02
N ALA A 50 2.79 4.72 -5.15
CA ALA A 50 3.32 5.48 -6.28
C ALA A 50 3.10 4.76 -7.62
N VAL A 51 3.36 3.44 -7.67
CA VAL A 51 3.13 2.63 -8.88
C VAL A 51 1.65 2.60 -9.25
N MET A 52 0.76 2.45 -8.26
CA MET A 52 -0.70 2.49 -8.46
C MET A 52 -1.15 3.81 -9.09
N ARG A 53 -0.72 4.95 -8.54
CA ARG A 53 -1.03 6.27 -9.10
C ARG A 53 -0.47 6.48 -10.50
N GLN A 54 0.69 5.89 -10.80
CA GLN A 54 1.34 6.10 -12.09
C GLN A 54 0.74 5.23 -13.22
N ARG A 55 0.34 3.99 -12.92
CA ARG A 55 -0.04 2.99 -13.93
C ARG A 55 -1.52 2.64 -13.94
N TYR A 56 -2.22 2.89 -12.84
CA TYR A 56 -3.59 2.43 -12.60
C TYR A 56 -4.47 3.55 -12.04
N SER A 57 -4.17 4.82 -12.35
CA SER A 57 -4.94 5.97 -11.84
C SER A 57 -6.41 5.96 -12.22
N GLU A 58 -6.76 5.31 -13.33
CA GLU A 58 -8.13 5.21 -13.84
C GLU A 58 -8.87 3.97 -13.34
N GLU A 59 -8.16 3.05 -12.67
CA GLU A 59 -8.73 1.80 -12.18
C GLU A 59 -9.38 2.01 -10.81
N PRO A 60 -10.70 1.75 -10.66
CA PRO A 60 -11.41 1.97 -9.40
C PRO A 60 -10.78 1.21 -8.23
N ALA A 61 -10.35 -0.04 -8.46
CA ALA A 61 -9.74 -0.86 -7.42
C ALA A 61 -8.40 -0.30 -6.92
N ALA A 62 -7.63 0.36 -7.79
CA ALA A 62 -6.40 1.04 -7.38
C ALA A 62 -6.70 2.31 -6.57
N GLN A 63 -7.78 3.03 -6.93
CA GLN A 63 -8.25 4.19 -6.16
C GLN A 63 -8.72 3.78 -4.77
N ASP A 64 -9.48 2.68 -4.65
CA ASP A 64 -9.95 2.15 -3.37
C ASP A 64 -8.77 1.80 -2.43
N TYR A 65 -7.74 1.15 -2.95
CA TYR A 65 -6.51 0.86 -2.20
C TYR A 65 -5.80 2.12 -1.71
N LEU A 66 -5.71 3.15 -2.57
CA LEU A 66 -5.09 4.43 -2.22
C LEU A 66 -5.89 5.19 -1.16
N ASN A 67 -7.23 5.12 -1.23
CA ASN A 67 -8.12 5.71 -0.24
C ASN A 67 -7.97 5.01 1.10
N HIS A 68 -7.92 3.67 1.13
CA HIS A 68 -7.68 2.91 2.36
C HIS A 68 -6.34 3.28 3.02
N LEU A 69 -5.27 3.43 2.23
CA LEU A 69 -3.98 3.91 2.73
C LEU A 69 -4.05 5.32 3.34
N GLN A 70 -4.85 6.20 2.73
CA GLN A 70 -5.05 7.55 3.21
C GLN A 70 -5.84 7.55 4.53
N GLU A 71 -6.94 6.80 4.61
CA GLU A 71 -7.75 6.62 5.82
C GLU A 71 -6.91 6.12 7.00
N LEU A 72 -6.07 5.09 6.77
CA LEU A 72 -5.12 4.61 7.78
C LEU A 72 -4.20 5.72 8.30
N GLY A 73 -3.74 6.63 7.43
CA GLY A 73 -2.91 7.77 7.82
C GLY A 73 -3.66 8.81 8.64
N HIS A 74 -4.92 9.05 8.32
CA HIS A 74 -5.77 10.00 9.04
C HIS A 74 -6.18 9.49 10.44
N GLU A 75 -6.34 8.17 10.62
CA GLU A 75 -6.70 7.60 11.92
C GLU A 75 -5.58 7.73 12.98
N LYS A 76 -4.31 7.95 12.58
CA LYS A 76 -3.17 8.11 13.52
C LYS A 76 -2.29 9.31 13.16
N PRO A 77 -2.81 10.55 13.31
CA PRO A 77 -2.14 11.77 12.86
C PRO A 77 -0.89 12.13 13.69
N GLU A 78 -0.73 11.59 14.90
CA GLU A 78 0.37 11.89 15.82
C GLU A 78 1.76 11.46 15.33
N PHE A 79 1.85 10.77 14.18
CA PHE A 79 3.06 10.11 13.73
C PHE A 79 3.40 10.32 12.25
N LEU A 80 2.67 11.19 11.54
CA LEU A 80 3.06 11.61 10.19
C LEU A 80 3.94 12.86 10.30
N PRO A 81 5.18 12.88 9.76
CA PRO A 81 5.95 14.11 9.70
C PRO A 81 5.21 15.11 8.81
N SER A 82 5.16 16.36 9.29
CA SER A 82 4.55 17.53 8.65
C SER A 82 5.13 17.87 7.29
#